data_AF-A0A378YFQ6-F1
#
_entry.id   AF-A0A378YFQ6-F1
#
_cell.length_a   1.000
_cell.length_b   1.000
_cell.length_c   1.000
_cell.angle_alpha   90.00
_cell.angle_beta   90.00
_cell.angle_gamma   90.00
#
_symmetry.space_group_name_H-M   'P 1'
#
loop_
_entity.id
_entity.type
_entity.pdbx_description
1 polymer ?
#
loop_
_entity_poly.entity_id
_entity_poly.type
_entity_poly.pdbx_seq_one_letter_code
_entity_poly.pdbx_strand_id
1 'polypeptide(L)' 'MATMTYTHPRYVSLDQAAEAWGVSVRTIRRRIADGTITGYRVPHTRAIRVDMNELDSIMKPMR' A
#
# COMPACT_ATOMS: atom_id res chain seq x y z
N MET A 1 -0.54 1.25 29.78
CA MET A 1 -0.10 2.02 28.60
C MET A 1 -0.57 1.29 27.36
N ALA A 2 -1.79 1.58 26.89
CA ALA A 2 -2.31 0.95 25.67
C ALA A 2 -1.75 1.73 24.48
N THR A 3 -0.79 1.15 23.78
CA THR A 3 -0.38 1.65 22.46
C THR A 3 -1.59 1.51 21.55
N MET A 4 -2.09 2.64 21.07
CA MET A 4 -3.20 2.71 20.12
C MET A 4 -2.74 2.07 18.82
N THR A 5 -3.09 0.79 18.62
CA THR A 5 -2.81 0.08 17.38
C THR A 5 -3.74 0.66 16.32
N TYR A 6 -3.25 1.65 15.57
CA TYR A 6 -3.97 2.16 14.42
C TYR A 6 -3.98 1.08 13.33
N THR A 7 -5.01 0.25 13.34
CA THR A 7 -5.36 -0.60 12.20
C THR A 7 -5.84 0.32 11.09
N HIS A 8 -4.93 0.72 10.21
CA HIS A 8 -5.31 1.28 8.92
C HIS A 8 -6.24 0.28 8.22
N PRO A 9 -7.20 0.74 7.39
CA PRO A 9 -7.97 -0.15 6.55
C PRO A 9 -6.99 -1.04 5.78
N ARG A 10 -7.09 -2.36 5.98
CA ARG A 10 -6.08 -3.29 5.47
C ARG A 10 -5.84 -3.08 3.99
N TYR A 11 -6.90 -2.89 3.21
CA TYR A 11 -6.83 -2.68 1.77
C TYR A 11 -7.27 -1.27 1.38
N VAL A 12 -6.33 -0.46 0.87
CA VAL A 12 -6.58 0.92 0.43
C VAL A 12 -6.47 1.06 -1.09
N SER A 13 -7.05 2.13 -1.64
CA SER A 13 -6.84 2.48 -3.05
C SER A 13 -5.40 2.87 -3.34
N LEU A 14 -5.00 2.85 -4.61
CA LEU A 14 -3.65 3.25 -5.02
C LEU A 14 -3.39 4.74 -4.73
N ASP A 15 -4.41 5.59 -4.83
CA ASP A 15 -4.31 7.02 -4.55
C ASP A 15 -4.08 7.28 -3.06
N GLN A 16 -4.85 6.62 -2.20
CA GLN A 16 -4.68 6.69 -0.73
C GLN A 16 -3.32 6.16 -0.29
N ALA A 17 -2.84 5.05 -0.88
CA ALA A 17 -1.52 4.52 -0.59
C ALA A 17 -0.41 5.49 -1.01
N ALA A 18 -0.53 6.08 -2.19
CA ALA A 18 0.41 7.05 -2.72
C ALA A 18 0.49 8.31 -1.84
N GLU A 19 -0.66 8.83 -1.41
CA GLU A 19 -0.77 9.96 -0.49
C GLU A 19 -0.12 9.65 0.87
N ALA A 20 -0.48 8.51 1.49
CA ALA A 20 0.06 8.11 2.78
C ALA A 20 1.60 7.96 2.79
N TRP A 21 2.15 7.49 1.67
CA TRP A 21 3.59 7.27 1.51
C TRP A 21 4.35 8.48 0.95
N GLY A 22 3.65 9.54 0.56
CA GLY A 22 4.28 10.69 -0.10
C GLY A 22 4.94 10.34 -1.43
N VAL A 23 4.39 9.36 -2.16
CA VAL A 23 4.91 8.92 -3.48
C VAL A 23 3.86 9.07 -4.57
N SER A 24 4.25 8.95 -5.83
CA SER A 24 3.29 8.91 -6.93
C SER A 24 2.55 7.57 -7.01
N VAL A 25 1.31 7.58 -7.50
CA VAL A 25 0.56 6.36 -7.86
C VAL A 25 1.34 5.48 -8.84
N ARG A 26 2.13 6.09 -9.74
CA ARG A 26 3.01 5.37 -10.68
C ARG A 26 4.07 4.55 -9.92
N THR A 27 4.60 5.06 -8.81
CA THR A 27 5.53 4.32 -7.95
C THR A 27 4.86 3.08 -7.38
N ILE A 28 3.64 3.20 -6.84
CA ILE A 28 2.88 2.05 -6.32
C ILE A 28 2.62 1.02 -7.42
N ARG A 29 2.18 1.45 -8.60
CA ARG A 29 1.97 0.54 -9.75
C ARG A 29 3.25 -0.16 -10.19
N ARG A 30 4.39 0.54 -10.19
CA ARG A 30 5.70 -0.06 -10.50
C ARG A 30 6.05 -1.14 -9.49
N ARG A 31 5.83 -0.89 -8.20
CA ARG A 31 6.05 -1.88 -7.12
C ARG A 31 5.14 -3.10 -7.22
N ILE A 32 3.91 -2.94 -7.74
CA ILE A 32 3.04 -4.07 -8.06
C ILE A 32 3.58 -4.85 -9.26
N ALA A 33 4.03 -4.14 -10.30
CA ALA A 33 4.52 -4.75 -11.53
C ALA A 33 5.87 -5.48 -11.36
N ASP A 34 6.76 -4.98 -10.50
CA ASP A 34 8.02 -5.64 -10.16
C ASP A 34 7.87 -6.73 -9.08
N GLY A 35 6.67 -6.86 -8.49
CA GLY A 35 6.35 -7.87 -7.49
C GLY A 35 6.84 -7.54 -6.07
N THR A 36 7.31 -6.33 -5.81
CA THR A 36 7.70 -5.91 -4.45
C THR A 36 6.50 -5.83 -3.50
N ILE A 37 5.32 -5.46 -4.01
CA ILE A 37 4.05 -5.42 -3.24
C ILE A 37 2.93 -6.12 -4.00
N THR A 38 1.92 -6.58 -3.27
CA THR A 38 0.78 -7.31 -3.84
C THR A 38 -0.34 -6.36 -4.25
N GLY A 39 -0.76 -6.44 -5.51
CA GLY A 39 -1.96 -5.76 -6.01
C GLY A 39 -3.19 -6.65 -5.92
N TYR A 40 -4.19 -6.25 -5.15
CA TYR A 40 -5.47 -6.95 -5.01
C TYR A 40 -6.52 -6.35 -5.95
N ARG A 41 -7.24 -7.20 -6.69
CA ARG A 41 -8.37 -6.76 -7.51
C ARG A 41 -9.67 -6.90 -6.72
N VAL A 42 -10.49 -5.86 -6.74
CA VAL A 42 -11.86 -5.95 -6.19
C VAL A 42 -12.72 -6.71 -7.21
N PRO A 43 -13.38 -7.83 -6.83
CA PRO A 43 -14.18 -8.63 -7.75
C PRO A 43 -15.19 -7.78 -8.53
N HIS A 44 -15.39 -8.10 -9.81
CA HIS A 44 -16.32 -7.42 -10.72
C HIS A 44 -16.02 -5.93 -10.99
N THR A 45 -14.87 -5.42 -10.55
CA THR A 45 -14.44 -4.05 -10.86
C THR A 45 -13.04 -4.03 -11.46
N ARG A 46 -12.66 -2.89 -12.03
CA ARG A 46 -11.28 -2.62 -12.46
C ARG A 46 -10.43 -2.00 -11.34
N ALA A 47 -11.00 -1.87 -10.13
CA ALA A 47 -10.32 -1.23 -9.01
C ALA A 47 -9.23 -2.14 -8.45
N ILE A 48 -8.07 -1.54 -8.19
CA ILE A 48 -6.94 -2.19 -7.53
C ILE A 48 -6.85 -1.64 -6.10
N ARG A 49 -6.48 -2.51 -5.17
CA ARG A 49 -6.18 -2.22 -3.78
C ARG A 49 -4.80 -2.77 -3.41
N VAL A 50 -4.21 -2.21 -2.37
CA VAL A 50 -2.93 -2.65 -1.81
C VAL A 50 -3.05 -2.79 -0.30
N ASP A 51 -2.27 -3.70 0.30
CA ASP A 51 -2.25 -3.87 1.76
C ASP A 51 -1.32 -2.84 2.41
N MET A 52 -1.86 -1.95 3.26
CA MET A 52 -1.03 -0.90 3.88
C MET A 52 0.07 -1.48 4.78
N ASN A 53 -0.17 -2.62 5.42
CA ASN A 53 0.83 -3.25 6.28
C ASN A 53 1.99 -3.83 5.47
N GLU A 54 1.70 -4.39 4.29
CA GLU A 54 2.72 -4.89 3.38
C GLU A 54 3.59 -3.74 2.88
N LEU A 55 2.97 -2.62 2.52
CA LEU A 55 3.67 -1.40 2.19
C LEU A 55 4.64 -1.02 3.32
N ASP A 56 4.15 -0.77 4.53
CA ASP A 56 5.00 -0.32 5.65
C ASP A 56 6.14 -1.32 5.97
N SER A 57 5.90 -2.62 5.75
CA SER A 57 6.90 -3.67 5.98
C SER A 57 8.12 -3.61 5.04
N ILE A 58 7.97 -3.05 3.83
CA ILE A 58 9.07 -2.98 2.85
C ILE A 58 9.92 -1.72 3.01
N MET A 59 9.52 -0.77 3.87
CA MET A 59 10.35 0.40 4.18
C MET A 59 11.64 -0.05 4.85
N LYS A 60 12.76 0.48 4.36
CA LYS A 60 14.09 0.20 4.90
C LYS A 60 14.77 1.51 5.25
N PRO A 61 15.52 1.57 6.36
CA PRO A 61 16.31 2.75 6.68
C PRO A 61 17.30 3.02 5.55
N MET A 62 17.38 4.29 5.15
CA MET A 62 18.43 4.72 4.23
C MET A 62 19.76 4.70 4.99
N ARG A 63 20.75 4.00 4.45
CA ARG A 63 22.12 3.98 5.00
C ARG A 63 22.88 5.24 4.60
#